data_AF-A0A1V4XF92-F1
#
_entry.id   AF-A0A1V4XF92-F1
#
_cell.length_a   1.000
_cell.length_b   1.000
_cell.length_c   1.000
_cell.angle_alpha   90.00
_cell.angle_beta   90.00
_cell.angle_gamma   90.00
#
_symmetry.space_group_name_H-M   'P 1'
#
loop_
_entity.id
_entity.type
_entity.pdbx_description
1 polymer ?
#
loop_
_entity_poly.entity_id
_entity_poly.type
_entity_poly.pdbx_seq_one_letter_code
_entity_poly.pdbx_strand_id
1 'polypeptide(L)'
;MCVMVLSSTGKLLSILQKLSSIEVSHLYFFNTEAAHGFGVPLLSLVPFANLLVCEDGVLDDRSLRNGMLLSEAKRMEIPVLSETALSEALRS
;
A
#
# COMPACT_ATOMS: atom_id res chain seq x y z
N MET A 1 -1.23 3.52 -14.11
CA MET A 1 -1.86 3.56 -12.76
C MET A 1 -0.86 4.02 -11.71
N CYS A 2 -1.28 4.85 -10.76
CA CYS A 2 -0.49 5.24 -9.61
C CYS A 2 -0.76 4.29 -8.44
N VAL A 3 0.27 3.62 -7.92
CA VAL A 3 0.14 2.63 -6.84
C VAL A 3 0.95 3.07 -5.64
N MET A 4 0.33 3.01 -4.46
CA MET A 4 1.00 3.18 -3.19
C MET A 4 1.28 1.81 -2.58
N VAL A 5 2.52 1.54 -2.19
CA VAL A 5 2.96 0.25 -1.61
C VAL A 5 3.46 0.47 -0.19
N LEU A 6 2.84 -0.21 0.77
CA LEU A 6 3.23 -0.23 2.18
C LEU A 6 3.79 -1.62 2.49
N SER A 7 5.11 -1.72 2.64
CA SER A 7 5.75 -3.02 2.85
C SER A 7 7.11 -2.88 3.49
N SER A 8 7.54 -3.91 4.20
CA SER A 8 8.93 -4.09 4.60
C SER A 8 9.83 -4.23 3.38
N THR A 9 11.12 -3.90 3.54
CA THR A 9 12.10 -4.02 2.45
C THR A 9 12.17 -5.46 1.91
N GLY A 10 12.02 -6.46 2.79
CA GLY A 10 12.07 -7.88 2.43
C GLY A 10 10.87 -8.35 1.60
N LYS A 11 9.71 -7.68 1.70
CA LYS A 11 8.48 -8.04 0.99
C LYS A 11 8.24 -7.22 -0.27
N LEU A 12 8.89 -6.06 -0.40
CA LEU A 12 8.74 -5.17 -1.55
C LEU A 12 8.93 -5.88 -2.89
N LEU A 13 9.99 -6.69 -3.05
CA LEU A 13 10.28 -7.34 -4.33
C LEU A 13 9.14 -8.26 -4.80
N SER A 14 8.54 -9.01 -3.88
CA SER A 14 7.39 -9.90 -4.16
C SER A 14 6.18 -9.10 -4.64
N ILE A 15 5.90 -7.95 -4.01
CA ILE A 15 4.81 -7.06 -4.42
C ILE A 15 5.09 -6.45 -5.79
N LEU A 16 6.31 -5.96 -6.04
CA LEU A 16 6.69 -5.38 -7.33
C LEU A 16 6.60 -6.39 -8.48
N GLN A 17 6.97 -7.65 -8.25
CA GLN A 17 6.81 -8.72 -9.24
C GLN A 17 5.34 -8.92 -9.60
N LYS A 18 4.43 -8.88 -8.62
CA LYS A 18 2.98 -8.97 -8.87
C LYS A 18 2.46 -7.75 -9.64
N LEU A 19 2.93 -6.56 -9.29
CA LEU A 19 2.55 -5.33 -9.98
C LEU A 19 3.09 -5.23 -11.41
N SER A 20 4.06 -6.06 -11.80
CA SER A 20 4.61 -6.06 -13.17
C SER A 20 3.61 -6.51 -14.24
N SER A 21 2.55 -7.24 -13.84
CA SER A 21 1.50 -7.68 -14.76
C SER A 21 0.41 -6.63 -15.00
N ILE A 22 0.53 -5.44 -14.39
CA ILE A 22 -0.41 -4.33 -14.55
C ILE A 22 0.32 -3.06 -14.97
N GLU A 23 -0.37 -2.18 -15.68
CA GLU A 23 0.22 -0.93 -16.18
C GLU A 23 0.37 0.11 -15.05
N VAL A 24 1.47 0.02 -14.30
CA VAL A 24 1.85 0.99 -13.27
C VAL A 24 2.70 2.10 -13.89
N SER A 25 2.20 3.34 -13.81
CA SER A 25 2.89 4.54 -14.28
C SER A 25 3.71 5.19 -13.18
N HIS A 26 3.27 5.09 -11.93
CA HIS A 26 3.91 5.70 -10.76
C HIS A 26 3.78 4.76 -9.56
N LEU A 27 4.85 4.65 -8.79
CA LEU A 27 4.88 3.84 -7.57
C LEU A 27 5.42 4.66 -6.40
N TYR A 28 4.61 4.78 -5.35
CA TYR A 28 5.03 5.36 -4.07
C TYR A 28 5.29 4.24 -3.09
N PHE A 29 6.55 4.04 -2.69
CA PHE A 29 6.93 3.02 -1.73
C PHE A 29 7.13 3.60 -0.34
N PHE A 30 6.63 2.88 0.66
CA PHE A 30 6.81 3.21 2.07
C PHE A 30 7.21 2.00 2.88
N ASN A 31 8.35 2.14 3.57
CA ASN A 31 8.88 1.08 4.42
C ASN A 31 8.15 1.06 5.77
N THR A 32 7.52 -0.07 6.08
CA THR A 32 6.81 -0.30 7.35
C THR A 32 7.77 -0.44 8.55
N GLU A 33 9.05 -0.75 8.28
CA GLU A 33 10.12 -0.83 9.29
C GLU A 33 10.65 0.55 9.71
N ALA A 34 10.24 1.63 9.03
CA ALA A 34 10.68 2.97 9.37
C ALA A 34 10.25 3.36 10.79
N ALA A 35 11.20 3.83 11.59
CA ALA A 35 11.00 4.15 13.01
C ALA A 35 9.92 5.23 13.24
N HIS A 36 9.82 6.17 12.30
CA HIS A 36 8.77 7.18 12.25
C HIS A 36 7.68 6.65 11.31
N GLY A 37 6.51 6.30 11.85
CA GLY A 37 5.39 5.79 11.06
C GLY A 37 4.89 6.78 9.99
N PHE A 38 3.71 6.54 9.44
CA PHE A 38 3.18 7.35 8.36
C PHE A 38 2.95 8.82 8.79
N GLY A 39 3.82 9.72 8.32
CA GLY A 39 3.71 11.16 8.60
C GLY A 39 2.71 11.89 7.72
N VAL A 40 2.40 13.16 8.05
CA VAL A 40 1.51 14.06 7.28
C VAL A 40 1.81 14.10 5.76
N PRO A 41 3.07 14.12 5.29
CA PRO A 41 3.37 14.12 3.85
C PRO A 41 2.85 12.90 3.09
N LEU A 42 2.60 11.81 3.81
CA LEU A 42 2.18 10.54 3.25
C LEU A 42 0.66 10.50 3.04
N LEU A 43 -0.08 11.09 3.97
CA LEU A 43 -1.53 11.30 3.84
C LEU A 43 -1.85 12.19 2.64
N SER A 44 -1.01 13.20 2.35
CA SER A 44 -1.19 14.05 1.17
C SER A 44 -0.98 13.34 -0.17
N LEU A 45 -0.38 12.15 -0.18
CA LEU A 45 -0.16 11.37 -1.40
C LEU A 45 -1.31 10.40 -1.70
N VAL A 46 -2.13 10.05 -0.69
CA VAL A 46 -3.28 9.13 -0.84
C VAL A 46 -4.25 9.58 -1.94
N PRO A 47 -4.63 10.86 -2.08
CA PRO A 47 -5.53 11.32 -3.14
C PRO A 47 -5.01 11.08 -4.57
N PHE A 48 -3.71 10.85 -4.74
CA PHE A 48 -3.09 10.62 -6.04
C PHE A 48 -2.86 9.13 -6.33
N ALA A 49 -3.14 8.25 -5.38
CA ALA A 49 -3.08 6.81 -5.58
C ALA A 49 -4.39 6.31 -6.19
N ASN A 50 -4.30 5.40 -7.14
CA ASN A 50 -5.44 4.64 -7.65
C ASN A 50 -5.65 3.34 -6.86
N LEU A 51 -4.59 2.86 -6.21
CA LEU A 51 -4.57 1.60 -5.48
C LEU A 51 -3.53 1.71 -4.36
N LEU A 52 -3.88 1.17 -3.20
CA LEU A 52 -2.97 0.99 -2.08
C LEU A 52 -2.75 -0.51 -1.85
N VAL A 53 -1.50 -0.94 -1.86
CA VAL A 53 -1.10 -2.34 -1.63
C VAL A 53 -0.29 -2.42 -0.35
N CYS A 54 -0.70 -3.30 0.55
CA CYS A 54 -0.03 -3.53 1.82
C CYS A 54 0.54 -4.95 1.88
N GLU A 55 1.66 -5.14 2.59
CA GLU A 55 1.97 -6.48 3.09
C GLU A 55 0.88 -6.95 4.06
N ASP A 56 0.60 -8.26 4.10
CA ASP A 56 -0.59 -8.78 4.81
C ASP A 56 -0.63 -8.35 6.30
N GLY A 57 0.53 -8.36 6.98
CA GLY A 57 0.64 -7.97 8.39
C GLY A 57 0.33 -6.49 8.68
N VAL A 58 0.36 -5.61 7.68
CA VAL A 58 0.04 -4.18 7.86
C VAL A 58 -1.44 -3.94 8.07
N LEU A 59 -2.30 -4.78 7.50
CA LEU A 59 -3.75 -4.67 7.67
C LEU A 59 -4.19 -5.17 9.05
N ASP A 60 -3.46 -6.15 9.60
CA ASP A 60 -3.71 -6.72 10.92
C ASP A 60 -3.08 -5.91 12.05
N ASP A 61 -2.16 -5.00 11.72
CA ASP A 61 -1.48 -4.15 12.69
C ASP A 61 -2.46 -3.16 13.33
N ARG A 62 -2.82 -3.42 14.58
CA ARG A 62 -3.64 -2.54 15.43
C ARG A 62 -2.90 -1.28 15.87
N SER A 63 -1.64 -1.11 15.50
CA SER A 63 -0.90 0.10 15.80
C SER A 63 -1.52 1.31 15.09
N LEU A 64 -1.66 2.41 15.82
CA LEU A 64 -2.19 3.69 15.28
C LEU A 64 -1.38 4.23 14.09
N ARG A 65 -0.19 3.66 13.83
CA ARG A 65 0.72 4.09 12.76
C ARG A 65 0.05 4.00 11.40
N ASN A 66 -0.63 2.90 11.10
CA ASN A 66 -1.19 2.63 9.77
C ASN A 66 -2.66 3.06 9.66
N GLY A 67 -3.34 3.16 10.82
CA GLY A 67 -4.76 3.47 10.90
C GLY A 67 -5.14 4.80 10.25
N MET A 68 -4.31 5.84 10.35
CA MET A 68 -4.59 7.13 9.70
C MET A 68 -4.58 7.03 8.18
N LEU A 69 -3.59 6.34 7.61
CA LEU A 69 -3.48 6.18 6.16
C LEU A 69 -4.59 5.28 5.60
N LEU A 70 -4.93 4.20 6.29
CA LEU A 70 -6.06 3.34 5.90
C LEU A 70 -7.40 4.08 6.02
N SER A 71 -7.56 4.93 7.04
CA SER A 71 -8.75 5.77 7.20
C SER A 71 -8.88 6.80 6.07
N GLU A 72 -7.78 7.42 5.67
CA GLU A 72 -7.77 8.36 4.54
C GLU A 72 -8.04 7.66 3.20
N ALA A 73 -7.44 6.50 2.97
CA ALA A 73 -7.73 5.69 1.78
C ALA A 73 -9.21 5.34 1.71
N LYS A 74 -9.80 4.89 2.83
CA LYS A 74 -11.24 4.61 2.94
C LYS A 74 -12.10 5.86 2.71
N ARG A 75 -11.72 7.00 3.30
CA ARG A 75 -12.44 8.29 3.15
C ARG A 75 -12.46 8.76 1.68
N MET A 76 -11.40 8.46 0.95
CA MET A 76 -11.22 8.84 -0.46
C MET A 76 -11.64 7.72 -1.43
N GLU A 77 -12.23 6.63 -0.93
CA GLU A 77 -12.64 5.47 -1.72
C GLU A 77 -11.50 4.83 -2.54
N ILE A 78 -10.26 4.95 -2.06
CA ILE A 78 -9.10 4.30 -2.66
C ILE A 78 -9.10 2.82 -2.25
N PRO A 79 -9.08 1.88 -3.21
CA PRO A 79 -9.00 0.45 -2.93
C PRO A 79 -7.72 0.12 -2.16
N VAL A 80 -7.87 -0.69 -1.12
CA VAL A 80 -6.75 -1.23 -0.33
C VAL A 80 -6.71 -2.74 -0.53
N LEU A 81 -5.58 -3.26 -1.00
CA LEU A 81 -5.36 -4.70 -1.17
C LEU A 81 -4.19 -5.15 -0.30
N SER A 82 -4.31 -6.35 0.26
CA SER A 82 -3.18 -7.06 0.85
C SER A 82 -2.30 -7.70 -0.23
N GLU A 83 -1.09 -8.11 0.11
CA GLU A 83 -0.19 -8.84 -0.80
C GLU A 83 -0.86 -10.13 -1.32
N THR A 84 -1.60 -10.83 -0.46
CA THR A 84 -2.37 -12.02 -0.82
C THR A 84 -3.56 -11.66 -1.71
N ALA A 85 -4.36 -10.66 -1.35
CA ALA A 85 -5.52 -10.23 -2.13
C ALA A 85 -5.13 -9.71 -3.53
N LEU A 86 -3.99 -9.03 -3.65
CA LEU A 86 -3.42 -8.66 -4.95
C LEU A 86 -3.14 -9.89 -5.82
N SER A 87 -2.59 -10.94 -5.22
CA SER A 87 -2.30 -12.19 -5.96
C SER A 87 -3.58 -12.88 -6.44
N GLU A 88 -4.66 -12.80 -5.68
CA GLU A 88 -5.96 -13.33 -6.06
C GLU A 88 -6.61 -12.50 -7.16
N ALA A 89 -6.60 -11.18 -7.04
CA ALA A 89 -7.17 -10.25 -8.02
C ALA A 89 -6.48 -10.33 -9.40
N LEU A 90 -5.21 -10.71 -9.45
CA LEU A 90 -4.47 -10.88 -10.70
C LEU A 90 -4.67 -12.24 -11.38
N ARG A 91 -5.31 -13.20 -10.70
CA ARG A 91 -5.61 -14.54 -11.24
C ARG A 91 -7.01 -14.65 -11.85
N SER A 92 -7.90 -13.71 -11.54
CA SER A 92 -9.26 -13.60 -12.07
C SER A 92 -9.30 -12.81 -13.37
#